data_AF-A0A0Q4DQ72-F1
#
_entry.id   AF-A0A0Q4DQ72-F1
#
_cell.length_a   1.000
_cell.length_b   1.000
_cell.length_c   1.000
_cell.angle_alpha   90.00
_cell.angle_beta   90.00
_cell.angle_gamma   90.00
#
_symmetry.space_group_name_H-M   'P 1'
#
loop_
_entity.id
_entity.type
_entity.pdbx_description
1 polymer ?
#
loop_
_entity_poly.entity_id
_entity_poly.type
_entity_poly.pdbx_seq_one_letter_code
_entity_poly.pdbx_strand_id
1 'polypeptide(L)' 'MLHGLTGWHLLIVLAVIVLLFGAAKLPALAQSVGKSARLFKGELKAMKDDDATPLAESAAPAAPEARASAVVADPPPTR' A
#
# COMPACT_ATOMS: atom_id res chain seq x y z
N MET A 1 -9.84 -9.39 -32.97
CA MET A 1 -11.29 -9.49 -32.69
C MET A 1 -11.61 -9.20 -31.22
N LEU A 2 -11.02 -8.14 -30.63
CA LEU A 2 -11.09 -7.86 -29.18
C LEU A 2 -11.63 -6.45 -28.86
N HIS A 3 -12.31 -5.81 -29.80
CA HIS A 3 -12.79 -4.42 -29.66
C HIS A 3 -14.18 -4.30 -29.00
N GLY A 4 -14.73 -5.40 -28.47
CA GLY A 4 -16.03 -5.44 -27.81
C GLY A 4 -16.01 -5.18 -26.30
N LEU A 5 -14.83 -5.18 -25.66
CA LEU A 5 -14.67 -4.86 -24.23
C LEU A 5 -14.66 -3.35 -24.01
N THR A 6 -15.66 -2.70 -24.62
CA THR A 6 -16.09 -1.33 -24.36
C THR A 6 -15.94 -1.05 -22.88
N GLY A 7 -15.00 -0.16 -22.53
CA GLY A 7 -14.75 0.24 -21.15
C GLY A 7 -16.05 0.53 -20.39
N TRP A 8 -17.09 0.98 -21.10
CA TRP A 8 -18.45 1.15 -20.58
C TRP A 8 -19.04 -0.06 -19.83
N HIS A 9 -18.85 -1.29 -20.32
CA HIS A 9 -19.33 -2.49 -19.61
C HIS A 9 -18.61 -2.70 -18.29
N LEU A 10 -17.30 -2.44 -18.25
CA LEU A 10 -16.53 -2.53 -17.00
C LEU A 10 -17.04 -1.51 -15.97
N LEU A 11 -17.48 -0.34 -16.44
CA LEU A 11 -17.97 0.72 -15.56
C LEU A 11 -19.34 0.36 -14.99
N ILE A 12 -20.20 -0.25 -15.80
CA ILE A 12 -21.50 -0.79 -15.36
C ILE A 12 -21.30 -1.90 -14.33
N VAL A 13 -20.41 -2.86 -14.59
CA VAL A 13 -20.11 -3.94 -13.65
C VAL A 13 -19.55 -3.37 -12.34
N LEU A 14 -18.63 -2.41 -12.42
CA LEU A 14 -18.10 -1.73 -11.24
C LEU A 14 -19.21 -1.01 -10.47
N ALA A 15 -20.14 -0.33 -11.17
CA ALA A 15 -21.27 0.34 -10.55
C ALA A 15 -22.19 -0.64 -9.80
N VAL A 16 -22.46 -1.82 -10.40
CA VAL A 16 -23.24 -2.89 -9.74
C VAL A 16 -22.53 -3.39 -8.49
N ILE A 17 -21.21 -3.64 -8.55
CA ILE A 17 -20.43 -4.09 -7.38
C ILE A 17 -20.46 -3.02 -6.28
N VAL A 18 -20.29 -1.74 -6.62
CA VAL A 18 -20.40 -0.62 -5.66
C VAL A 18 -21.79 -0.58 -5.04
N LEU A 19 -22.85 -0.85 -5.79
CA LEU A 19 -24.22 -0.83 -5.28
C LEU A 19 -24.50 -2.00 -4.32
N LEU A 20 -23.95 -3.20 -4.59
CA LEU A 20 -24.12 -4.38 -3.74
C LEU A 20 -23.27 -4.32 -2.47
N PHE A 21 -22.01 -3.93 -2.59
CA PHE A 21 -21.06 -3.92 -1.48
C PHE A 21 -21.04 -2.58 -0.73
N GLY A 22 -21.44 -1.49 -1.38
CA GLY A 22 -21.33 -0.12 -0.89
C GLY A 22 -19.98 0.52 -1.18
N ALA A 23 -19.98 1.85 -1.36
CA ALA A 23 -18.79 2.65 -1.68
C ALA A 23 -17.67 2.56 -0.63
N ALA A 24 -18.01 2.27 0.64
CA ALA A 24 -17.03 2.17 1.72
C ALA A 24 -16.33 0.79 1.81
N LYS A 25 -16.96 -0.28 1.30
CA LYS A 25 -16.44 -1.66 1.45
C LYS A 25 -15.44 -2.04 0.37
N LEU A 26 -15.64 -1.59 -0.87
CA LEU A 26 -14.67 -1.79 -1.96
C LEU A 26 -13.26 -1.28 -1.62
N PRO A 27 -13.05 -0.02 -1.17
CA PRO A 27 -11.72 0.48 -0.83
C PRO A 27 -11.13 -0.23 0.39
N ALA A 28 -11.95 -0.58 1.38
CA ALA A 28 -11.49 -1.33 2.55
C ALA A 28 -10.95 -2.73 2.16
N LEU A 29 -11.67 -3.44 1.30
CA LEU A 29 -11.24 -4.75 0.78
C LEU A 29 -9.97 -4.59 -0.08
N ALA A 30 -9.94 -3.61 -0.98
CA ALA A 30 -8.77 -3.32 -1.82
C ALA A 30 -7.51 -3.01 -0.97
N GLN A 31 -7.64 -2.25 0.12
CA GLN A 31 -6.50 -1.96 1.01
C GLN A 31 -6.00 -3.20 1.76
N SER A 32 -6.90 -4.07 2.23
CA SER A 32 -6.51 -5.30 2.94
C SER A 32 -5.79 -6.30 2.01
N VAL A 33 -6.30 -6.47 0.79
CA VAL A 33 -5.69 -7.31 -0.25
C VAL A 33 -4.39 -6.68 -0.75
N GLY A 34 -4.36 -5.36 -0.96
CA GLY A 34 -3.17 -4.65 -1.43
C GLY A 34 -2.00 -4.73 -0.46
N LYS A 35 -2.24 -4.64 0.86
CA LYS A 35 -1.20 -4.84 1.88
C LYS A 35 -0.61 -6.26 1.83
N SER A 36 -1.47 -7.27 1.75
CA SER A 36 -1.04 -8.68 1.67
C SER A 36 -0.29 -8.97 0.37
N ALA A 37 -0.79 -8.45 -0.75
CA ALA A 37 -0.16 -8.58 -2.07
C ALA A 37 1.20 -7.87 -2.14
N ARG A 38 1.40 -6.76 -1.42
CA ARG A 38 2.68 -6.02 -1.41
C ARG A 38 3.76 -6.76 -0.62
N LEU A 39 3.40 -7.40 0.49
CA LEU A 39 4.31 -8.29 1.22
C LEU A 39 4.70 -9.49 0.35
N PHE A 40 3.70 -10.17 -0.22
CA PHE A 40 3.93 -11.32 -1.09
C PHE A 40 4.75 -10.95 -2.35
N LYS A 41 4.50 -9.79 -2.96
CA LYS A 41 5.32 -9.27 -4.08
C LYS A 41 6.76 -9.05 -3.64
N GLY A 42 7.00 -8.51 -2.45
CA GLY A 42 8.34 -8.29 -1.90
C GLY A 42 9.11 -9.59 -1.70
N GLU A 43 8.47 -10.59 -1.09
CA GLU A 43 9.05 -11.94 -0.93
C GLU A 43 9.32 -12.61 -2.28
N LEU A 44 8.38 -12.52 -3.22
CA LEU A 44 8.53 -13.10 -4.55
C LEU A 44 9.59 -12.36 -5.40
N LYS A 45 9.80 -11.07 -5.16
CA LYS A 45 10.84 -10.26 -5.80
C LYS A 45 12.22 -10.66 -5.26
N ALA A 46 12.37 -10.83 -3.95
CA ALA A 46 13.61 -11.30 -3.33
C ALA A 46 14.02 -12.67 -3.88
N MET A 47 13.07 -13.61 -3.98
CA MET A 47 13.33 -14.93 -4.59
C MET A 47 13.71 -14.86 -6.08
N LYS A 48 13.21 -13.85 -6.81
CA LYS A 48 13.54 -13.64 -8.23
C LYS A 48 14.92 -12.98 -8.40
N ASP A 49 15.27 -12.09 -7.49
CA ASP A 49 16.52 -11.34 -7.52
C ASP A 49 17.69 -12.16 -6.94
N ASP A 50 17.43 -13.14 -6.07
CA ASP A 50 18.45 -14.09 -5.58
C ASP A 50 19.03 -14.99 -6.71
N ASP A 51 18.30 -15.15 -7.83
CA ASP A 51 18.81 -15.79 -9.06
C ASP A 51 19.59 -14.81 -9.98
N ALA A 52 19.61 -13.50 -9.68
CA ALA A 52 20.27 -12.48 -10.47
C ALA A 52 21.01 -11.46 -9.59
N THR A 53 22.31 -11.69 -9.38
CA THR A 53 23.31 -10.84 -8.70
C THR A 53 22.86 -9.39 -8.41
N PRO A 54 22.76 -8.96 -7.12
CA PRO A 54 22.17 -7.68 -6.78
C PRO A 54 23.15 -6.52 -6.99
N LEU A 55 22.85 -5.68 -7.98
CA LEU A 55 23.29 -4.29 -8.01
C LEU A 55 22.06 -3.38 -7.87
N ALA A 56 22.14 -2.50 -6.89
CA ALA A 56 21.34 -1.30 -6.68
C ALA A 56 19.98 -1.45 -5.95
N GLU A 57 20.00 -0.81 -4.77
CA GLU A 57 19.00 0.16 -4.33
C GLU A 57 17.89 -0.30 -3.39
N SER A 58 18.29 -0.36 -2.12
CA SER A 58 17.46 0.00 -0.98
C SER A 58 16.90 1.42 -1.17
N ALA A 59 15.75 1.53 -1.84
CA ALA A 59 14.89 2.70 -1.76
C ALA A 59 13.92 2.52 -0.58
N ALA A 60 14.41 2.79 0.62
CA ALA A 60 13.56 3.03 1.78
C ALA A 60 12.74 4.32 1.52
N PRO A 61 11.39 4.29 1.55
CA PRO A 61 10.64 5.52 1.60
C PRO A 61 10.88 6.13 2.99
N ALA A 62 11.58 7.25 3.02
CA ALA A 62 11.63 8.13 4.17
C ALA A 62 10.19 8.49 4.57
N ALA A 63 9.69 7.88 5.64
CA ALA A 63 8.63 8.47 6.42
C ALA A 63 9.29 9.55 7.29
N PRO A 64 8.85 10.82 7.22
CA PRO A 64 9.37 11.85 8.10
C PRO A 64 9.00 11.44 9.53
N GLU A 65 10.04 11.14 10.28
CA GLU A 65 10.08 11.05 11.72
C GLU A 65 9.24 12.21 12.28
N ALA A 66 8.08 11.85 12.81
CA ALA A 66 7.23 12.76 13.53
C ALA A 66 8.10 13.39 14.61
N ARG A 67 8.26 14.71 14.52
CA ARG A 67 8.83 15.57 15.56
C ARG A 67 8.16 15.25 16.89
N ALA A 68 8.77 14.35 17.65
CA ALA A 68 8.49 14.10 19.06
C ALA A 68 9.80 14.10 19.87
N SER A 69 10.87 14.69 19.33
CA SER A 69 11.95 15.28 20.14
C SER A 69 11.58 16.71 20.49
N ALA A 70 10.63 16.88 21.41
CA ALA A 70 10.35 18.17 22.05
C ALA A 70 9.57 17.99 23.37
N VAL A 71 9.96 17.04 24.23
CA VAL A 71 9.69 17.13 25.68
C VAL A 71 10.74 16.37 26.49
N VAL A 72 12.01 16.52 26.12
CA VAL A 72 13.12 16.32 27.07
C VAL A 72 13.69 17.72 27.33
N ALA A 73 13.05 18.41 28.27
CA ALA A 73 13.55 19.64 28.88
C ALA A 73 13.11 19.62 30.36
N ASP A 74 13.90 18.91 31.16
CA ASP A 74 14.03 19.07 32.63
C ASP A 74 14.52 20.50 32.93
N PRO A 75 14.15 21.24 34.01
CA PRO A 75 14.48 20.92 35.43
C PRO A 75 13.55 21.56 36.50
N PRO A 76 13.88 21.70 37.81
CA PRO A 76 14.58 20.84 38.80
C PRO A 76 13.64 20.44 40.00
N PRO A 77 14.04 19.51 40.91
CA PRO A 77 13.37 19.36 42.20
C PRO A 77 13.71 20.52 43.13
N THR A 78 12.71 21.36 43.43
CA THR A 78 12.79 22.37 44.48
C THR A 78 12.68 21.73 45.85
N ARG A 79 13.73 21.95 46.68
CA ARG A 79 13.86 21.87 48.14
C ARG A 79 12.78 21.13 48.95
#